data_AF-A0AAD2GRP8-F1
#
_entry.id   AF-A0AAD2GRP8-F1
#
_cell.length_a   1.000
_cell.length_b   1.000
_cell.length_c   1.000
_cell.angle_alpha   90.00
_cell.angle_beta   90.00
_cell.angle_gamma   90.00
#
_symmetry.space_group_name_H-M   'P 1'
#
loop_
_entity.id
_entity.type
_entity.pdbx_description
1 polymer ?
#
loop_
_entity_poly.entity_id
_entity_poly.type
_entity_poly.pdbx_seq_one_letter_code
_entity_poly.pdbx_strand_id
1 'polypeptide(L)'
;MPRIKRLGKTDGWAGNSFSRIILCRRRLPGIERLSMIRCGYCSPRGPPVDRAIVHRAGGMLLQMKKEYLICADLKPEDVFFYYTTTGWMMYNWLISALSVGCTLAYLWRLTDELGITLFGTSAKYLEQLSKGYQPRSHHDLSSLRHIYSTGSPLSSVLFDYVYEHISPAVLLGSITGGTDICSLFAGMCSALPVYRGEIQCRMLGLAVESLNEQGVINPPGLPEEAVIAAREKYRQAYFAEYSGVWYHGDHIVITSSRSGNGGGLIMLGRSDGVLNPGGVRFGSSELYDVIDSEFCAAGLVADSLAIGQTQAEDERVLLFVKLPPGQTLTPDLERQIKQQIRTRRSARHVPALILSIDMS
;
A
#
# COMPACT_ATOMS: atom_id res chain seq x y z
N MET A 1 -2.66 18.96 -17.15
CA MET A 1 -1.65 17.99 -17.64
C MET A 1 -0.61 17.74 -16.56
N PRO A 2 -0.62 16.59 -15.86
CA PRO A 2 0.50 16.21 -15.01
C PRO A 2 1.61 15.67 -15.92
N ARG A 3 2.75 16.38 -16.01
CA ARG A 3 3.95 15.89 -16.69
C ARG A 3 4.70 14.95 -15.75
N ILE A 4 4.83 13.68 -16.11
CA ILE A 4 5.74 12.74 -15.44
C ILE A 4 7.17 13.26 -15.62
N LYS A 5 7.83 13.65 -14.52
CA LYS A 5 9.26 14.00 -14.54
C LYS A 5 10.09 12.72 -14.36
N ARG A 6 10.87 12.33 -15.38
CA ARG A 6 11.90 11.28 -15.27
C ARG A 6 13.00 11.75 -14.32
N LEU A 7 13.42 10.87 -13.41
CA LEU A 7 14.58 11.09 -12.55
C LEU A 7 15.87 10.91 -13.36
N GLY A 8 16.74 11.92 -13.34
CA GLY A 8 18.14 11.79 -13.77
C GLY A 8 18.95 11.04 -12.71
N LYS A 9 20.06 10.43 -13.14
CA LYS A 9 21.00 9.65 -12.31
C LYS A 9 21.31 10.38 -11.00
N THR A 10 21.00 9.76 -9.87
CA THR A 10 21.39 10.22 -8.54
C THR A 10 22.74 9.61 -8.18
N ASP A 11 23.79 10.42 -8.24
CA ASP A 11 25.07 10.13 -7.60
C ASP A 11 24.92 10.24 -6.07
N GLY A 12 25.50 9.29 -5.33
CA GLY A 12 25.84 9.43 -3.91
C GLY A 12 24.68 9.29 -2.90
N TRP A 13 24.30 8.04 -2.56
CA TRP A 13 23.55 7.74 -1.33
C TRP A 13 24.46 6.96 -0.37
N ALA A 14 25.17 7.69 0.50
CA ALA A 14 25.84 7.13 1.66
C ALA A 14 25.32 7.84 2.90
N GLY A 15 24.62 7.09 3.75
CA GLY A 15 24.11 7.53 5.05
C GLY A 15 22.67 8.03 5.01
N ASN A 16 21.71 7.16 5.36
CA ASN A 16 20.44 7.60 5.93
C ASN A 16 19.83 6.48 6.79
N SER A 17 19.41 6.89 7.99
CA SER A 17 18.84 6.09 9.07
C SER A 17 17.38 5.71 8.76
N PHE A 18 17.02 4.45 9.01
CA PHE A 18 15.71 3.86 8.65
C PHE A 18 14.62 4.12 9.71
N SER A 19 13.33 4.20 9.32
CA SER A 19 12.23 4.55 10.24
C SER A 19 10.82 3.94 9.91
N ARG A 20 9.83 4.03 10.84
CA ARG A 20 8.58 3.22 11.05
C ARG A 20 7.27 4.03 11.20
N ILE A 21 6.11 3.63 10.67
CA ILE A 21 4.86 4.45 10.71
C ILE A 21 4.19 4.62 12.10
N ILE A 22 3.75 5.84 12.45
CA ILE A 22 2.86 6.18 13.59
C ILE A 22 1.77 7.21 13.25
N LEU A 23 0.58 7.16 13.90
CA LEU A 23 -0.50 8.18 13.80
C LEU A 23 -0.85 8.88 15.12
N CYS A 24 -0.92 10.22 15.12
CA CYS A 24 -1.45 11.02 16.23
C CYS A 24 -2.85 11.60 15.91
N ARG A 25 -3.82 11.53 16.85
CA ARG A 25 -5.21 11.99 16.66
C ARG A 25 -5.56 13.10 17.66
N ARG A 26 -6.17 14.20 17.16
CA ARG A 26 -6.82 15.27 17.95
C ARG A 26 -8.34 15.17 17.73
N ARG A 27 -9.19 15.35 18.76
CA ARG A 27 -10.66 15.21 18.63
C ARG A 27 -11.41 16.39 19.29
N LEU A 28 -12.51 16.80 18.65
CA LEU A 28 -13.55 17.72 19.15
C LEU A 28 -14.83 16.94 19.56
N PRO A 29 -15.65 17.40 20.53
CA PRO A 29 -16.72 16.60 21.14
C PRO A 29 -18.13 16.83 20.53
N GLY A 30 -18.98 15.80 20.63
CA GLY A 30 -20.45 15.90 20.52
C GLY A 30 -21.13 14.94 19.52
N ILE A 31 -22.25 14.34 19.96
CA ILE A 31 -23.31 13.59 19.24
C ILE A 31 -23.35 12.07 19.52
N GLU A 32 -24.33 11.70 20.35
CA GLU A 32 -24.81 10.36 20.63
C GLU A 32 -26.09 10.05 19.84
N ARG A 33 -26.01 9.07 18.93
CA ARG A 33 -27.00 8.03 18.61
C ARG A 33 -26.35 7.11 17.57
N LEU A 34 -26.20 5.83 17.92
CA LEU A 34 -25.29 4.88 17.25
C LEU A 34 -26.07 3.82 16.47
N SER A 35 -25.95 3.85 15.14
CA SER A 35 -26.04 2.65 14.31
C SER A 35 -24.63 2.01 14.27
N MET A 36 -24.55 0.71 14.55
CA MET A 36 -23.30 -0.06 14.55
C MET A 36 -23.13 -0.79 13.22
N ILE A 37 -21.95 -0.67 12.59
CA ILE A 37 -21.58 -1.44 11.40
C ILE A 37 -20.41 -2.35 11.77
N ARG A 38 -20.57 -3.65 11.57
CA ARG A 38 -19.55 -4.69 11.84
C ARG A 38 -18.74 -4.90 10.56
N CYS A 39 -17.44 -4.65 10.57
CA CYS A 39 -16.55 -4.90 9.44
C CYS A 39 -15.75 -6.19 9.67
N GLY A 40 -15.47 -6.93 8.59
CA GLY A 40 -15.00 -8.32 8.58
C GLY A 40 -13.66 -8.63 9.26
N TYR A 41 -13.32 -9.92 9.24
CA TYR A 41 -12.26 -10.59 9.99
C TYR A 41 -10.84 -10.30 9.49
N CYS A 42 -9.92 -9.95 10.40
CA CYS A 42 -8.47 -9.89 10.15
C CYS A 42 -7.66 -10.47 11.33
N SER A 43 -6.95 -11.59 11.12
CA SER A 43 -5.78 -11.97 11.94
C SER A 43 -4.96 -13.10 11.28
N PRO A 44 -3.62 -12.99 11.19
CA PRO A 44 -2.73 -14.11 10.88
C PRO A 44 -2.27 -14.90 12.13
N ARG A 45 -2.62 -14.48 13.35
CA ARG A 45 -2.31 -15.21 14.59
C ARG A 45 -3.55 -15.40 15.45
N GLY A 46 -3.81 -16.64 15.84
CA GLY A 46 -4.93 -17.07 16.69
C GLY A 46 -6.13 -17.62 15.91
N PRO A 47 -7.03 -18.38 16.57
CA PRO A 47 -8.25 -18.87 15.95
C PRO A 47 -9.07 -17.69 15.37
N PRO A 48 -9.85 -17.90 14.29
CA PRO A 48 -10.50 -16.86 13.49
C PRO A 48 -11.51 -15.96 14.25
N VAL A 49 -11.65 -16.10 15.57
CA VAL A 49 -12.73 -15.55 16.39
C VAL A 49 -12.36 -14.22 17.09
N ASP A 50 -11.08 -13.85 17.18
CA ASP A 50 -10.65 -12.97 18.28
C ASP A 50 -10.52 -11.46 18.02
N ARG A 51 -10.78 -10.95 16.80
CA ARG A 51 -10.72 -9.50 16.51
C ARG A 51 -11.89 -9.02 15.63
N ALA A 52 -13.08 -8.92 16.22
CA ALA A 52 -14.19 -8.21 15.61
C ALA A 52 -13.99 -6.69 15.75
N ILE A 53 -13.52 -6.03 14.69
CA ILE A 53 -13.31 -4.58 14.66
C ILE A 53 -14.65 -3.87 14.48
N VAL A 54 -14.95 -2.92 15.36
CA VAL A 54 -16.23 -2.18 15.37
C VAL A 54 -15.98 -0.73 14.98
N HIS A 55 -16.70 -0.26 13.96
CA HIS A 55 -16.65 1.14 13.52
C HIS A 55 -17.91 1.90 13.96
N ARG A 56 -17.72 3.15 14.38
CA ARG A 56 -18.82 4.07 14.71
C ARG A 56 -19.27 4.80 13.44
N ALA A 57 -20.56 4.76 13.13
CA ALA A 57 -21.13 5.31 11.89
C ALA A 57 -20.68 6.75 11.58
N GLY A 58 -20.86 7.69 12.52
CA GLY A 58 -20.51 9.09 12.29
C GLY A 58 -19.02 9.32 12.04
N GLY A 59 -18.14 8.62 12.77
CA GLY A 59 -16.69 8.77 12.61
C GLY A 59 -16.19 8.20 11.28
N MET A 60 -16.68 7.01 10.91
CA MET A 60 -16.35 6.36 9.65
C MET A 60 -16.85 7.18 8.44
N LEU A 61 -18.12 7.63 8.48
CA LEU A 61 -18.71 8.40 7.39
C LEU A 61 -18.01 9.74 7.17
N LEU A 62 -17.71 10.48 8.25
CA LEU A 62 -16.97 11.74 8.15
C LEU A 62 -15.57 11.54 7.56
N GLN A 63 -14.90 10.48 7.99
CA GLN A 63 -13.57 10.14 7.50
C GLN A 63 -13.58 9.81 5.99
N MET A 64 -14.54 9.02 5.53
CA MET A 64 -14.71 8.69 4.12
C MET A 64 -15.14 9.92 3.30
N LYS A 65 -16.07 10.76 3.80
CA LYS A 65 -16.45 12.01 3.12
C LYS A 65 -15.28 12.96 2.96
N LYS A 66 -14.41 13.05 3.95
CA LYS A 66 -13.16 13.84 3.86
C LYS A 66 -12.27 13.31 2.74
N GLU A 67 -12.08 11.99 2.66
CA GLU A 67 -11.30 11.37 1.58
C GLU A 67 -11.94 11.63 0.21
N TYR A 68 -13.26 11.48 0.10
CA TYR A 68 -13.96 11.65 -1.17
C TYR A 68 -14.03 13.09 -1.65
N LEU A 69 -14.55 14.00 -0.82
CA LEU A 69 -14.83 15.37 -1.23
C LEU A 69 -13.56 16.21 -1.33
N ILE A 70 -12.60 15.99 -0.43
CA ILE A 70 -11.42 16.86 -0.32
C ILE A 70 -10.24 16.25 -1.08
N CYS A 71 -9.92 14.98 -0.83
CA CYS A 71 -8.72 14.37 -1.40
C CYS A 71 -8.98 13.83 -2.81
N ALA A 72 -10.10 13.16 -3.04
CA ALA A 72 -10.41 12.51 -4.30
C ALA A 72 -11.14 13.40 -5.32
N ASP A 73 -11.63 14.58 -4.94
CA ASP A 73 -12.51 15.41 -5.78
C ASP A 73 -13.67 14.59 -6.39
N LEU A 74 -14.29 13.75 -5.55
CA LEU A 74 -15.47 12.97 -5.93
C LEU A 74 -16.70 13.88 -5.97
N LYS A 75 -17.47 13.77 -7.04
CA LYS A 75 -18.63 14.61 -7.34
C LYS A 75 -19.90 13.77 -7.45
N PRO A 76 -21.10 14.36 -7.29
CA PRO A 76 -22.36 13.64 -7.45
C PRO A 76 -22.54 13.01 -8.84
N GLU A 77 -21.94 13.60 -9.87
CA GLU A 77 -22.04 13.12 -11.25
C GLU A 77 -21.07 11.97 -11.55
N ASP A 78 -20.17 11.64 -10.61
CA ASP A 78 -19.21 10.57 -10.83
C ASP A 78 -19.87 9.19 -10.78
N VAL A 79 -19.33 8.30 -11.62
CA VAL A 79 -19.67 6.87 -11.64
C VAL A 79 -18.48 6.11 -11.09
N PHE A 80 -18.63 5.56 -9.90
CA PHE A 80 -17.56 4.93 -9.15
C PHE A 80 -17.72 3.41 -9.12
N PHE A 81 -16.69 2.71 -9.60
CA PHE A 81 -16.54 1.27 -9.44
C PHE A 81 -15.28 0.94 -8.64
N TYR A 82 -15.36 -0.06 -7.77
CA TYR A 82 -14.19 -0.67 -7.14
C TYR A 82 -14.27 -2.18 -7.28
N TYR A 83 -13.25 -2.80 -7.88
CA TYR A 83 -13.11 -4.25 -7.93
C TYR A 83 -12.76 -4.78 -6.53
N THR A 84 -13.78 -5.18 -5.77
CA THR A 84 -13.63 -5.64 -4.40
C THR A 84 -14.76 -6.62 -4.04
N THR A 85 -14.50 -7.50 -3.08
CA THR A 85 -15.54 -8.37 -2.52
C THR A 85 -16.14 -7.74 -1.27
N THR A 86 -17.36 -8.15 -0.90
CA THR A 86 -18.09 -7.60 0.25
C THR A 86 -17.39 -7.85 1.60
N GLY A 87 -16.43 -8.77 1.66
CA GLY A 87 -15.65 -9.07 2.86
C GLY A 87 -14.52 -8.09 3.16
N TRP A 88 -14.14 -7.23 2.20
CA TRP A 88 -13.04 -6.27 2.36
C TRP A 88 -13.56 -4.88 2.76
N MET A 89 -12.73 -4.14 3.50
CA MET A 89 -13.06 -2.76 3.88
C MET A 89 -13.27 -1.83 2.67
N MET A 90 -12.69 -2.16 1.51
CA MET A 90 -12.88 -1.37 0.28
C MET A 90 -14.32 -1.41 -0.24
N TYR A 91 -15.10 -2.45 0.06
CA TYR A 91 -16.54 -2.46 -0.23
C TYR A 91 -17.29 -1.44 0.62
N ASN A 92 -16.93 -1.36 1.91
CA ASN A 92 -17.49 -0.37 2.83
C ASN A 92 -17.08 1.06 2.42
N TRP A 93 -15.86 1.21 1.92
CA TRP A 93 -15.39 2.44 1.30
C TRP A 93 -16.28 2.77 0.10
N LEU A 94 -16.35 1.90 -0.92
CA LEU A 94 -17.17 2.08 -2.13
C LEU A 94 -18.63 2.47 -1.82
N ILE A 95 -19.32 1.73 -0.95
CA ILE A 95 -20.71 2.04 -0.56
C ILE A 95 -20.83 3.46 -0.01
N SER A 96 -19.87 3.88 0.80
CA SER A 96 -19.93 5.17 1.47
C SER A 96 -19.77 6.35 0.52
N ALA A 97 -19.35 6.11 -0.72
CA ALA A 97 -19.35 7.12 -1.77
C ALA A 97 -20.78 7.56 -2.14
N LEU A 98 -21.81 6.72 -1.92
CA LEU A 98 -23.22 7.12 -2.04
C LEU A 98 -23.56 8.34 -1.18
N SER A 99 -22.83 8.54 -0.08
CA SER A 99 -23.02 9.72 0.76
C SER A 99 -22.64 11.04 0.09
N VAL A 100 -21.85 11.00 -0.99
CA VAL A 100 -21.52 12.14 -1.85
C VAL A 100 -22.58 12.35 -2.95
N GLY A 101 -23.43 11.35 -3.20
CA GLY A 101 -24.44 11.37 -4.26
C GLY A 101 -23.99 10.74 -5.58
N CYS A 102 -22.81 10.11 -5.61
CA CYS A 102 -22.28 9.45 -6.81
C CYS A 102 -23.05 8.18 -7.18
N THR A 103 -22.94 7.76 -8.44
CA THR A 103 -23.46 6.48 -8.91
C THR A 103 -22.43 5.38 -8.66
N LEU A 104 -22.87 4.20 -8.19
CA LEU A 104 -22.00 3.03 -8.06
C LEU A 104 -22.23 2.06 -9.22
N ALA A 105 -21.15 1.65 -9.88
CA ALA A 105 -21.17 0.64 -10.93
C ALA A 105 -20.68 -0.72 -10.40
N TYR A 106 -20.89 -1.79 -11.18
CA TYR A 106 -20.53 -3.16 -10.79
C TYR A 106 -20.01 -4.02 -11.97
N LEU A 107 -19.02 -3.57 -12.75
CA LEU A 107 -18.11 -4.42 -13.58
C LEU A 107 -17.15 -3.55 -14.43
N TRP A 108 -15.91 -4.00 -14.66
CA TRP A 108 -14.92 -3.29 -15.52
C TRP A 108 -15.27 -3.26 -17.01
N ARG A 109 -15.87 -4.32 -17.57
CA ARG A 109 -16.25 -4.34 -19.02
C ARG A 109 -17.30 -3.29 -19.37
N LEU A 110 -17.97 -2.76 -18.35
CA LEU A 110 -19.00 -1.74 -18.49
C LEU A 110 -18.43 -0.33 -18.28
N THR A 111 -17.09 -0.15 -18.29
CA THR A 111 -16.47 1.17 -18.10
C THR A 111 -16.96 2.17 -19.13
N ASP A 112 -16.93 1.79 -20.41
CA ASP A 112 -17.42 2.65 -21.49
C ASP A 112 -18.95 2.75 -21.49
N GLU A 113 -19.67 1.65 -21.25
CA GLU A 113 -21.14 1.62 -21.24
C GLU A 113 -21.76 2.44 -20.11
N LEU A 114 -21.15 2.43 -18.92
CA LEU A 114 -21.63 3.13 -17.73
C LEU A 114 -20.92 4.47 -17.50
N GLY A 115 -19.97 4.85 -18.36
CA GLY A 115 -19.20 6.08 -18.21
C GLY A 115 -18.45 6.15 -16.88
N ILE A 116 -17.80 5.06 -16.47
CA ILE A 116 -17.07 5.00 -15.19
C ILE A 116 -16.00 6.10 -15.16
N THR A 117 -16.05 6.94 -14.12
CA THR A 117 -15.10 8.05 -13.93
C THR A 117 -14.04 7.74 -12.87
N LEU A 118 -14.34 6.86 -11.91
CA LEU A 118 -13.39 6.36 -10.93
C LEU A 118 -13.35 4.82 -10.94
N PHE A 119 -12.15 4.28 -11.08
CA PHE A 119 -11.93 2.84 -11.12
C PHE A 119 -10.94 2.38 -10.03
N GLY A 120 -11.42 1.63 -9.05
CA GLY A 120 -10.58 1.00 -8.03
C GLY A 120 -10.25 -0.46 -8.34
N THR A 121 -9.00 -0.86 -8.10
CA THR A 121 -8.51 -2.22 -8.30
C THR A 121 -7.31 -2.54 -7.39
N SER A 122 -6.65 -3.68 -7.62
CA SER A 122 -5.42 -4.07 -6.94
C SER A 122 -4.20 -3.97 -7.85
N ALA A 123 -3.01 -3.83 -7.27
CA ALA A 123 -1.76 -3.84 -8.03
C ALA A 123 -1.58 -5.17 -8.78
N LYS A 124 -2.00 -6.29 -8.16
CA LYS A 124 -1.96 -7.62 -8.78
C LYS A 124 -2.83 -7.70 -10.03
N TYR A 125 -4.01 -7.06 -10.02
CA TYR A 125 -4.86 -7.02 -11.21
C TYR A 125 -4.19 -6.26 -12.36
N LEU A 126 -3.58 -5.11 -12.08
CA LEU A 126 -2.82 -4.34 -13.07
C LEU A 126 -1.61 -5.13 -13.61
N GLU A 127 -0.92 -5.86 -12.75
CA GLU A 127 0.17 -6.77 -13.13
C GLU A 127 -0.29 -7.91 -14.04
N GLN A 128 -1.47 -8.48 -13.81
CA GLN A 128 -2.00 -9.50 -14.73
C GLN A 128 -2.42 -8.91 -16.07
N LEU A 129 -3.02 -7.71 -16.07
CA LEU A 129 -3.35 -7.02 -17.31
C LEU A 129 -2.09 -6.69 -18.13
N SER A 130 -1.00 -6.25 -17.48
CA SER A 130 0.23 -5.86 -18.16
C SER A 130 0.95 -7.00 -18.89
N LYS A 131 0.60 -8.26 -18.60
CA LYS A 131 1.19 -9.45 -19.24
C LYS A 131 0.70 -9.70 -20.67
N GLY A 132 -0.26 -8.91 -21.18
CA GLY A 132 -0.68 -9.07 -22.58
C GLY A 132 -1.94 -8.33 -23.00
N TYR A 133 -2.51 -7.47 -22.14
CA TYR A 133 -3.68 -6.68 -22.49
C TYR A 133 -3.35 -5.20 -22.47
N GLN A 134 -3.92 -4.42 -23.40
CA GLN A 134 -3.72 -2.97 -23.46
C GLN A 134 -5.10 -2.30 -23.52
N PRO A 135 -5.72 -1.95 -22.37
CA PRO A 135 -7.09 -1.43 -22.34
C PRO A 135 -7.37 -0.29 -23.32
N ARG A 136 -6.42 0.63 -23.49
CA ARG A 136 -6.54 1.79 -24.38
C ARG A 136 -6.70 1.43 -25.86
N SER A 137 -6.25 0.27 -26.31
CA SER A 137 -6.44 -0.18 -27.70
C SER A 137 -7.80 -0.84 -27.94
N HIS A 138 -8.56 -1.10 -26.88
CA HIS A 138 -9.81 -1.87 -26.94
C HIS A 138 -11.02 -1.11 -26.40
N HIS A 139 -10.83 -0.01 -25.67
CA HIS A 139 -11.84 0.77 -24.97
C HIS A 139 -11.57 2.26 -25.13
N ASP A 140 -12.62 3.09 -25.06
CA ASP A 140 -12.50 4.56 -25.18
C ASP A 140 -11.90 5.17 -23.91
N LEU A 141 -12.33 4.72 -22.72
CA LEU A 141 -11.80 5.13 -21.41
C LEU A 141 -11.75 6.66 -21.19
N SER A 142 -12.42 7.44 -22.02
CA SER A 142 -12.36 8.90 -22.04
C SER A 142 -13.05 9.53 -20.82
N SER A 143 -14.03 8.83 -20.24
CA SER A 143 -14.68 9.19 -18.98
C SER A 143 -13.77 9.04 -17.77
N LEU A 144 -12.72 8.21 -17.86
CA LEU A 144 -11.93 7.81 -16.71
C LEU A 144 -11.08 8.98 -16.20
N ARG A 145 -11.34 9.39 -14.96
CA ARG A 145 -10.59 10.44 -14.28
C ARG A 145 -9.54 9.82 -13.37
N HIS A 146 -9.93 8.88 -12.52
CA HIS A 146 -9.06 8.35 -11.47
C HIS A 146 -8.99 6.83 -11.54
N ILE A 147 -7.79 6.29 -11.31
CA ILE A 147 -7.55 4.86 -11.05
C ILE A 147 -6.94 4.73 -9.66
N TYR A 148 -7.51 3.86 -8.83
CA TYR A 148 -6.98 3.55 -7.51
C TYR A 148 -6.45 2.13 -7.42
N SER A 149 -5.30 1.97 -6.78
CA SER A 149 -4.71 0.67 -6.50
C SER A 149 -4.44 0.53 -4.99
N THR A 150 -4.87 -0.59 -4.41
CA THR A 150 -4.64 -0.92 -2.99
C THR A 150 -4.29 -2.41 -2.78
N GLY A 151 -3.97 -2.77 -1.54
CA GLY A 151 -3.70 -4.15 -1.10
C GLY A 151 -2.23 -4.52 -1.10
N SER A 152 -1.46 -4.06 -2.10
CA SER A 152 0.00 -4.15 -2.11
C SER A 152 0.61 -2.87 -2.71
N PRO A 153 1.90 -2.59 -2.43
CA PRO A 153 2.59 -1.47 -3.06
C PRO A 153 2.50 -1.58 -4.58
N LEU A 154 2.11 -0.49 -5.25
CA LEU A 154 2.07 -0.45 -6.70
C LEU A 154 3.49 -0.24 -7.22
N SER A 155 4.03 -1.24 -7.93
CA SER A 155 5.40 -1.17 -8.43
C SER A 155 5.54 -0.06 -9.47
N SER A 156 6.74 0.48 -9.54
CA SER A 156 7.04 1.63 -10.40
C SER A 156 6.80 1.34 -11.90
N VAL A 157 6.97 0.10 -12.33
CA VAL A 157 6.69 -0.35 -13.71
C VAL A 157 5.20 -0.35 -14.02
N LEU A 158 4.35 -0.65 -13.04
CA LEU A 158 2.90 -0.65 -13.23
C LEU A 158 2.33 0.77 -13.36
N PHE A 159 2.99 1.79 -12.79
CA PHE A 159 2.67 3.18 -13.11
C PHE A 159 2.86 3.47 -14.59
N ASP A 160 4.01 3.07 -15.16
CA ASP A 160 4.32 3.29 -16.58
C ASP A 160 3.28 2.59 -17.46
N TYR A 161 2.97 1.32 -17.14
CA TYR A 161 1.93 0.56 -17.84
C TYR A 161 0.56 1.25 -17.85
N VAL A 162 0.11 1.79 -16.71
CA VAL A 162 -1.19 2.50 -16.64
C VAL A 162 -1.18 3.74 -17.54
N TYR A 163 -0.13 4.56 -17.47
CA TYR A 163 -0.08 5.80 -18.24
C TYR A 163 0.10 5.56 -19.76
N GLU A 164 0.83 4.50 -20.13
CA GLU A 164 1.08 4.15 -21.53
C GLU A 164 -0.12 3.42 -22.15
N HIS A 165 -0.66 2.41 -21.45
CA HIS A 165 -1.59 1.43 -22.03
C HIS A 165 -3.03 1.52 -21.50
N ILE A 166 -3.33 2.38 -20.51
CA ILE A 166 -4.69 2.62 -20.04
C ILE A 166 -5.10 4.07 -20.34
N SER A 167 -4.50 5.05 -19.67
CA SER A 167 -4.78 6.46 -19.94
C SER A 167 -3.66 7.37 -19.43
N PRO A 168 -3.17 8.31 -20.25
CA PRO A 168 -2.18 9.30 -19.79
C PRO A 168 -2.81 10.45 -18.98
N ALA A 169 -4.15 10.55 -18.95
CA ALA A 169 -4.87 11.66 -18.35
C ALA A 169 -5.34 11.37 -16.92
N VAL A 170 -5.35 10.10 -16.50
CA VAL A 170 -5.89 9.71 -15.20
C VAL A 170 -4.98 10.11 -14.04
N LEU A 171 -5.58 10.35 -12.88
CA LEU A 171 -4.86 10.30 -11.61
C LEU A 171 -4.74 8.83 -11.19
N LEU A 172 -3.52 8.29 -11.22
CA LEU A 172 -3.23 6.98 -10.64
C LEU A 172 -2.85 7.12 -9.15
N GLY A 173 -3.81 6.82 -8.27
CA GLY A 173 -3.65 6.87 -6.83
C GLY A 173 -3.31 5.50 -6.26
N SER A 174 -2.04 5.28 -5.89
CA SER A 174 -1.72 4.20 -4.94
C SER A 174 -2.23 4.64 -3.57
N ILE A 175 -3.08 3.83 -2.95
CA ILE A 175 -3.70 4.14 -1.65
C ILE A 175 -3.33 3.09 -0.62
N THR A 176 -3.15 3.50 0.63
CA THR A 176 -2.94 2.60 1.76
C THR A 176 -3.91 2.93 2.88
N GLY A 177 -4.63 1.90 3.30
CA GLY A 177 -5.65 1.95 4.33
C GLY A 177 -5.82 0.58 4.94
N GLY A 178 -6.64 0.49 5.96
CA GLY A 178 -6.80 -0.76 6.69
C GLY A 178 -8.19 -0.94 7.23
N THR A 179 -8.55 -2.21 7.47
CA THR A 179 -9.79 -2.57 8.17
C THR A 179 -9.86 -1.92 9.54
N ASP A 180 -8.71 -1.64 10.16
CA ASP A 180 -8.59 -1.03 11.49
C ASP A 180 -9.27 0.33 11.62
N ILE A 181 -9.20 1.16 10.57
CA ILE A 181 -9.82 2.48 10.53
C ILE A 181 -10.96 2.57 9.51
N CYS A 182 -11.13 1.55 8.67
CA CYS A 182 -12.03 1.54 7.53
C CYS A 182 -11.91 2.84 6.70
N SER A 183 -10.67 3.20 6.37
CA SER A 183 -10.26 4.48 5.78
C SER A 183 -8.80 4.39 5.32
N LEU A 184 -8.28 5.45 4.70
CA LEU A 184 -6.91 5.56 4.21
C LEU A 184 -6.00 6.32 5.18
N PHE A 185 -4.78 5.83 5.35
CA PHE A 185 -3.70 6.55 6.05
C PHE A 185 -2.96 7.52 5.12
N ALA A 186 -2.69 7.07 3.90
CA ALA A 186 -2.10 7.87 2.83
C ALA A 186 -2.71 7.42 1.49
N GLY A 187 -2.73 8.31 0.51
CA GLY A 187 -3.38 8.02 -0.75
C GLY A 187 -3.38 9.18 -1.73
N MET A 188 -4.49 9.31 -2.45
CA MET A 188 -4.66 10.26 -3.53
C MET A 188 -4.87 11.69 -3.05
N CYS A 189 -4.45 12.66 -3.84
CA CYS A 189 -4.91 14.03 -3.71
C CYS A 189 -4.97 14.67 -5.10
N SER A 190 -6.18 15.02 -5.55
CA SER A 190 -6.44 15.60 -6.88
C SER A 190 -5.68 16.90 -7.12
N ALA A 191 -5.34 17.63 -6.06
CA ALA A 191 -4.57 18.87 -6.12
C ALA A 191 -3.04 18.66 -6.20
N LEU A 192 -2.56 17.42 -6.08
CA LEU A 192 -1.13 17.11 -6.03
C LEU A 192 -0.67 16.29 -7.25
N PRO A 193 0.62 16.40 -7.65
CA PRO A 193 1.17 15.54 -8.68
C PRO A 193 1.30 14.09 -8.20
N VAL A 194 1.32 13.15 -9.14
CA VAL A 194 1.66 11.73 -8.89
C VAL A 194 3.14 11.53 -9.14
N TYR A 195 3.82 10.85 -8.21
CA TYR A 195 5.21 10.43 -8.34
C TYR A 195 5.26 8.90 -8.49
N ARG A 196 6.02 8.44 -9.48
CA ARG A 196 6.17 7.01 -9.81
C ARG A 196 6.71 6.24 -8.58
N GLY A 197 5.99 5.20 -8.16
CA GLY A 197 6.37 4.35 -7.01
C GLY A 197 6.07 4.95 -5.64
N GLU A 198 5.25 6.00 -5.56
CA GLU A 198 4.97 6.73 -4.32
C GLU A 198 3.48 7.01 -4.14
N ILE A 199 3.02 6.89 -2.89
CA ILE A 199 1.71 7.34 -2.46
C ILE A 199 1.76 8.86 -2.24
N GLN A 200 0.86 9.61 -2.91
CA GLN A 200 1.02 11.06 -3.10
C GLN A 200 1.15 11.87 -1.82
N CYS A 201 0.29 11.59 -0.83
CA CYS A 201 0.33 12.31 0.44
C CYS A 201 -0.36 11.54 1.56
N ARG A 202 -0.05 11.95 2.78
CA ARG A 202 -0.75 11.54 4.01
C ARG A 202 -2.15 12.14 4.01
N MET A 203 -3.13 11.37 4.48
CA MET A 203 -4.53 11.85 4.51
C MET A 203 -4.72 12.96 5.55
N LEU A 204 -5.57 13.94 5.23
CA LEU A 204 -5.86 15.06 6.11
C LEU A 204 -6.35 14.59 7.49
N GLY A 205 -5.87 15.22 8.56
CA GLY A 205 -6.26 14.90 9.94
C GLY A 205 -5.60 13.64 10.50
N LEU A 206 -4.66 13.03 9.76
CA LEU A 206 -3.88 11.88 10.19
C LEU A 206 -2.40 12.29 10.26
N ALA A 207 -1.87 12.43 11.48
CA ALA A 207 -0.46 12.75 11.69
C ALA A 207 0.40 11.48 11.51
N VAL A 208 0.55 11.04 10.26
CA VAL A 208 1.38 9.88 9.88
C VAL A 208 2.86 10.26 9.92
N GLU A 209 3.65 9.59 10.75
CA GLU A 209 5.07 9.86 11.00
C GLU A 209 5.94 8.60 10.91
N SER A 210 7.26 8.76 10.78
CA SER A 210 8.23 7.66 10.67
C SER A 210 9.23 7.68 11.85
N LEU A 211 9.34 6.61 12.65
CA LEU A 211 10.19 6.50 13.85
C LEU A 211 11.36 5.52 13.68
N ASN A 212 12.52 5.82 14.26
CA ASN A 212 13.61 4.85 14.35
C ASN A 212 13.36 3.76 15.43
N GLU A 213 14.29 2.81 15.55
CA GLU A 213 14.20 1.68 16.48
C GLU A 213 14.17 2.09 17.96
N GLN A 214 14.72 3.26 18.27
CA GLN A 214 14.76 3.83 19.62
C GLN A 214 13.47 4.57 19.98
N GLY A 215 12.47 4.59 19.09
CA GLY A 215 11.18 5.23 19.34
C GLY A 215 11.24 6.76 19.38
N VAL A 216 12.27 7.37 18.80
CA VAL A 216 12.43 8.82 18.80
C VAL A 216 11.62 9.45 17.67
N ILE A 217 10.53 10.12 18.04
CA ILE A 217 9.82 11.13 17.24
C ILE A 217 10.41 12.51 17.60
N ASN A 218 10.61 13.42 16.64
CA ASN A 218 10.86 14.83 16.96
C ASN A 218 9.54 15.48 17.47
N PRO A 219 9.51 16.13 18.67
CA PRO A 219 8.31 16.35 19.51
C PRO A 219 7.35 17.46 19.00
N PRO A 220 6.07 17.59 19.46
CA PRO A 220 5.63 17.54 20.89
C PRO A 220 4.27 16.90 21.30
N GLY A 221 4.30 16.14 22.42
CA GLY A 221 3.57 16.31 23.72
C GLY A 221 2.05 16.10 23.90
N LEU A 222 1.64 15.21 24.84
CA LEU A 222 0.76 15.40 26.04
C LEU A 222 0.25 14.05 26.67
N PRO A 223 -0.26 14.01 27.93
CA PRO A 223 -0.07 12.91 28.92
C PRO A 223 -1.28 11.97 29.19
N GLU A 224 -1.09 11.09 30.19
CA GLU A 224 -1.43 9.66 30.21
C GLU A 224 -2.78 9.25 30.84
N GLU A 225 -3.63 10.19 31.21
CA GLU A 225 -4.80 9.87 32.05
C GLU A 225 -6.08 9.49 31.27
N ALA A 226 -6.10 9.66 29.94
CA ALA A 226 -7.34 9.58 29.15
C ALA A 226 -7.68 8.21 28.51
N VAL A 227 -6.92 7.14 28.78
CA VAL A 227 -6.99 5.93 27.91
C VAL A 227 -7.32 4.64 28.69
N ILE A 228 -7.61 4.69 29.98
CA ILE A 228 -7.55 3.48 30.84
C ILE A 228 -8.65 2.41 30.57
N ALA A 229 -9.82 2.70 30.00
CA ALA A 229 -10.93 1.72 30.02
C ALA A 229 -11.22 0.95 28.71
N ALA A 230 -10.52 1.20 27.59
CA ALA A 230 -10.76 0.49 26.30
C ALA A 230 -9.58 -0.39 25.86
N ARG A 231 -8.64 -0.67 26.78
CA ARG A 231 -7.22 -0.87 26.44
C ARG A 231 -6.78 -2.29 26.13
N GLU A 232 -7.15 -3.37 26.82
CA GLU A 232 -6.16 -4.45 26.90
C GLU A 232 -5.78 -5.20 25.59
N LYS A 233 -6.71 -5.75 24.80
CA LYS A 233 -6.35 -6.42 23.51
C LYS A 233 -6.04 -5.44 22.36
N TYR A 234 -6.69 -4.26 22.34
CA TYR A 234 -6.49 -3.22 21.31
C TYR A 234 -5.19 -2.43 21.53
N ARG A 235 -4.84 -2.15 22.79
CA ARG A 235 -3.55 -1.59 23.21
C ARG A 235 -2.44 -2.58 22.95
N GLN A 236 -2.63 -3.86 23.28
CA GLN A 236 -1.63 -4.89 22.94
C GLN A 236 -1.36 -4.97 21.43
N ALA A 237 -2.37 -4.78 20.58
CA ALA A 237 -2.21 -4.84 19.13
C ALA A 237 -1.59 -3.58 18.49
N TYR A 238 -1.96 -2.39 18.96
CA TYR A 238 -1.60 -1.13 18.29
C TYR A 238 -0.90 -0.08 19.18
N PHE A 239 -0.78 -0.29 20.49
CA PHE A 239 -0.20 0.70 21.43
C PHE A 239 0.72 0.03 22.46
N ALA A 240 1.18 -1.19 22.19
CA ALA A 240 2.05 -1.96 23.08
C ALA A 240 3.51 -1.54 22.93
N GLU A 241 3.90 -1.29 21.68
CA GLU A 241 5.27 -0.97 21.30
C GLU A 241 5.67 0.45 21.73
N TYR A 242 4.71 1.40 21.70
CA TYR A 242 4.94 2.81 22.03
C TYR A 242 3.77 3.39 22.83
N SER A 243 4.05 4.00 24.00
CA SER A 243 3.00 4.60 24.84
C SER A 243 2.36 5.82 24.16
N GLY A 244 1.03 5.91 24.20
CA GLY A 244 0.25 7.03 23.64
C GLY A 244 0.14 7.05 22.11
N VAL A 245 0.67 6.05 21.42
CA VAL A 245 0.91 6.08 19.98
C VAL A 245 0.36 4.84 19.26
N TRP A 246 -0.41 5.07 18.19
CA TRP A 246 -0.87 3.98 17.32
C TRP A 246 0.26 3.49 16.42
N TYR A 247 0.64 2.23 16.57
CA TYR A 247 1.56 1.46 15.75
C TYR A 247 0.79 0.59 14.75
N HIS A 248 0.95 0.86 13.46
CA HIS A 248 0.21 0.14 12.40
C HIS A 248 0.89 -1.16 11.93
N GLY A 249 2.22 -1.27 12.12
CA GLY A 249 2.99 -2.45 11.70
C GLY A 249 3.39 -2.46 10.23
N ASP A 250 3.59 -1.30 9.62
CA ASP A 250 4.12 -1.13 8.27
C ASP A 250 5.47 -0.35 8.28
N HIS A 251 6.40 -0.74 7.42
CA HIS A 251 7.62 0.02 7.13
C HIS A 251 7.42 0.95 5.95
N ILE A 252 7.82 2.20 6.12
CA ILE A 252 7.73 3.20 5.06
C ILE A 252 8.97 4.08 5.02
N VAL A 253 9.06 4.81 3.92
CA VAL A 253 9.81 6.05 3.85
C VAL A 253 8.83 7.19 3.62
N ILE A 254 8.87 8.20 4.49
CA ILE A 254 8.25 9.50 4.18
C ILE A 254 9.25 10.26 3.32
N THR A 255 8.86 10.58 2.09
CA THR A 255 9.75 11.30 1.19
C THR A 255 9.82 12.77 1.57
N SER A 256 10.85 13.47 1.12
CA SER A 256 10.90 14.93 1.25
C SER A 256 9.70 15.58 0.56
N SER A 257 9.25 16.69 1.12
CA SER A 257 8.15 17.48 0.54
C SER A 257 8.51 17.93 -0.88
N ARG A 258 7.60 17.65 -1.82
CA ARG A 258 7.67 18.11 -3.20
C ARG A 258 6.35 18.71 -3.60
N SER A 259 6.39 19.87 -4.26
CA SER A 259 5.16 20.59 -4.65
C SER A 259 4.23 20.91 -3.48
N GLY A 260 4.79 21.15 -2.28
CA GLY A 260 4.02 21.51 -1.09
C GLY A 260 3.20 20.38 -0.45
N ASN A 261 3.40 19.11 -0.86
CA ASN A 261 2.62 17.98 -0.34
C ASN A 261 2.99 17.52 1.08
N GLY A 262 4.02 18.10 1.69
CA GLY A 262 4.50 17.68 3.02
C GLY A 262 5.13 16.28 3.03
N GLY A 263 5.52 15.75 1.87
CA GLY A 263 6.11 14.43 1.69
C GLY A 263 5.09 13.36 1.32
N GLY A 264 5.41 12.55 0.31
CA GLY A 264 4.65 11.33 0.00
C GLY A 264 5.14 10.15 0.84
N LEU A 265 4.66 8.96 0.49
CA LEU A 265 4.94 7.74 1.24
C LEU A 265 5.34 6.60 0.30
N ILE A 266 6.47 5.96 0.58
CA ILE A 266 6.91 4.72 -0.09
C ILE A 266 6.70 3.58 0.91
N MET A 267 5.97 2.55 0.51
CA MET A 267 5.70 1.38 1.34
C MET A 267 6.78 0.33 1.13
N LEU A 268 7.48 -0.06 2.21
CA LEU A 268 8.55 -1.06 2.19
C LEU A 268 8.06 -2.46 2.62
N GLY A 269 6.84 -2.57 3.12
CA GLY A 269 6.22 -3.83 3.52
C GLY A 269 5.81 -3.85 4.98
N ARG A 270 5.50 -5.04 5.49
CA ARG A 270 5.04 -5.24 6.88
C ARG A 270 6.21 -5.24 7.86
N SER A 271 6.03 -4.65 9.04
CA SER A 271 7.05 -4.60 10.10
C SER A 271 7.39 -5.94 10.73
N ASP A 272 6.46 -6.88 10.71
CA ASP A 272 6.73 -8.27 11.09
C ASP A 272 7.36 -9.11 9.97
N GLY A 273 7.56 -8.53 8.78
CA GLY A 273 8.21 -9.16 7.62
C GLY A 273 9.49 -8.46 7.16
N VAL A 274 10.11 -7.65 8.02
CA VAL A 274 11.43 -7.03 7.76
C VAL A 274 12.50 -8.11 7.79
N LEU A 275 13.40 -8.06 6.81
CA LEU A 275 14.56 -8.91 6.74
C LEU A 275 15.74 -8.19 7.39
N ASN A 276 16.51 -8.88 8.24
CA ASN A 276 17.64 -8.32 8.98
C ASN A 276 18.93 -9.15 8.91
N PRO A 277 19.42 -9.55 7.72
CA PRO A 277 20.66 -10.31 7.61
C PRO A 277 21.90 -9.47 7.96
N GLY A 278 22.72 -9.97 8.87
CA GLY A 278 23.96 -9.31 9.30
C GLY A 278 23.73 -7.91 9.89
N GLY A 279 22.58 -7.70 10.52
CA GLY A 279 22.20 -6.42 11.14
C GLY A 279 21.73 -5.33 10.17
N VAL A 280 21.51 -5.64 8.89
CA VAL A 280 21.00 -4.70 7.89
C VAL A 280 19.53 -4.96 7.63
N ARG A 281 18.68 -4.01 8.03
CA ARG A 281 17.23 -4.09 7.85
C ARG A 281 16.78 -3.57 6.50
N PHE A 282 15.99 -4.36 5.79
CA PHE A 282 15.33 -3.95 4.56
C PHE A 282 13.97 -4.65 4.39
N GLY A 283 13.11 -4.06 3.58
CA GLY A 283 11.79 -4.60 3.30
C GLY A 283 11.84 -5.70 2.24
N SER A 284 11.03 -6.75 2.39
CA SER A 284 10.90 -7.78 1.34
C SER A 284 10.43 -7.20 0.00
N SER A 285 9.69 -6.08 0.01
CA SER A 285 9.32 -5.33 -1.20
C SER A 285 10.52 -4.87 -2.04
N GLU A 286 11.66 -4.59 -1.41
CA GLU A 286 12.86 -4.17 -2.13
C GLU A 286 13.44 -5.30 -2.98
N LEU A 287 13.24 -6.55 -2.55
CA LEU A 287 13.55 -7.74 -3.35
C LEU A 287 12.49 -7.95 -4.42
N TYR A 288 11.20 -7.86 -4.06
CA TYR A 288 10.10 -8.04 -5.00
C TYR A 288 10.18 -7.06 -6.17
N ASP A 289 10.53 -5.80 -5.94
CA ASP A 289 10.75 -4.82 -7.00
C ASP A 289 11.78 -5.29 -8.04
N VAL A 290 12.89 -5.90 -7.61
CA VAL A 290 13.93 -6.40 -8.52
C VAL A 290 13.44 -7.65 -9.25
N ILE A 291 12.78 -8.56 -8.54
CA ILE A 291 12.22 -9.78 -9.14
C ILE A 291 11.16 -9.42 -10.17
N ASP A 292 10.24 -8.53 -9.83
CA ASP A 292 9.15 -8.11 -10.70
C ASP A 292 9.65 -7.39 -11.95
N SER A 293 10.60 -6.47 -11.79
CA SER A 293 11.12 -5.67 -12.91
C SER A 293 12.00 -6.44 -13.88
N GLU A 294 12.81 -7.39 -13.40
CA GLU A 294 13.82 -8.06 -14.25
C GLU A 294 13.42 -9.48 -14.65
N PHE A 295 12.70 -10.21 -13.78
CA PHE A 295 12.46 -11.64 -13.96
C PHE A 295 10.99 -11.95 -14.22
N CYS A 296 10.05 -11.27 -13.55
CA CYS A 296 8.63 -11.41 -13.87
C CYS A 296 8.30 -10.75 -15.21
N ALA A 297 8.84 -9.55 -15.46
CA ALA A 297 8.68 -8.86 -16.74
C ALA A 297 9.26 -9.67 -17.93
N ALA A 298 10.34 -10.43 -17.71
CA ALA A 298 10.94 -11.30 -18.71
C ALA A 298 10.26 -12.68 -18.83
N GLY A 299 9.23 -12.96 -18.01
CA GLY A 299 8.53 -14.24 -17.99
C GLY A 299 9.38 -15.40 -17.46
N LEU A 300 10.44 -15.13 -16.69
CA LEU A 300 11.32 -16.14 -16.08
C LEU A 300 10.85 -16.54 -14.68
N VAL A 301 10.18 -15.65 -13.96
CA VAL A 301 9.61 -15.90 -12.63
C VAL A 301 8.12 -15.54 -12.67
N ALA A 302 7.27 -16.40 -12.12
CA ALA A 302 5.82 -16.19 -12.06
C ALA A 302 5.40 -15.46 -10.77
N ASP A 303 6.05 -15.76 -9.65
CA ASP A 303 5.81 -15.13 -8.34
C ASP A 303 7.01 -15.33 -7.42
N SER A 304 7.11 -14.58 -6.32
CA SER A 304 8.18 -14.76 -5.34
C SER A 304 7.76 -14.45 -3.91
N LEU A 305 8.45 -15.06 -2.94
CA LEU A 305 8.26 -14.84 -1.51
C LEU A 305 9.62 -14.81 -0.81
N ALA A 306 9.92 -13.71 -0.13
CA ALA A 306 11.11 -13.59 0.67
C ALA A 306 10.76 -13.74 2.16
N ILE A 307 11.51 -14.59 2.87
CA ILE A 307 11.38 -14.78 4.31
C ILE A 307 12.75 -14.67 4.99
N GLY A 308 12.73 -14.13 6.21
CA GLY A 308 13.85 -14.18 7.13
C GLY A 308 13.82 -15.52 7.87
N GLN A 309 14.94 -16.23 7.89
CA GLN A 309 15.13 -17.42 8.70
C GLN A 309 16.20 -17.12 9.75
N THR A 310 15.81 -17.12 11.03
CA THR A 310 16.76 -16.99 12.14
C THR A 310 17.67 -18.21 12.18
N GLN A 311 18.98 -17.97 12.15
CA GLN A 311 20.02 -18.99 12.28
C GLN A 311 21.02 -18.56 13.36
N ALA A 312 20.94 -19.21 14.53
CA ALA A 312 21.68 -18.84 15.73
C ALA A 312 21.45 -17.37 16.14
N GLU A 313 22.48 -16.52 16.03
CA GLU A 313 22.43 -15.10 16.39
C GLU A 313 22.20 -14.16 15.20
N ASP A 314 22.09 -14.68 13.97
CA ASP A 314 21.87 -13.88 12.76
C ASP A 314 20.64 -14.35 11.98
N GLU A 315 20.17 -13.53 11.06
CA GLU A 315 19.11 -13.90 10.12
C GLU A 315 19.69 -14.15 8.73
N ARG A 316 19.19 -15.16 8.03
CA ARG A 316 19.45 -15.34 6.60
C ARG A 316 18.18 -15.16 5.80
N VAL A 317 18.32 -14.55 4.63
CA VAL A 317 17.19 -14.35 3.72
C VAL A 317 17.04 -15.57 2.81
N LEU A 318 15.85 -16.14 2.79
CA LEU A 318 15.43 -17.17 1.84
C LEU A 318 14.49 -16.53 0.83
N LEU A 319 14.79 -16.70 -0.46
CA LEU A 319 13.91 -16.28 -1.54
C LEU A 319 13.31 -17.50 -2.22
N PHE A 320 12.01 -17.66 -2.08
CA PHE A 320 11.25 -18.64 -2.83
C PHE A 320 10.81 -18.02 -4.16
N VAL A 321 11.04 -18.73 -5.26
CA VAL A 321 10.60 -18.32 -6.59
C VAL A 321 9.68 -19.37 -7.17
N LYS A 322 8.54 -18.93 -7.68
CA LYS A 322 7.65 -19.75 -8.50
C LYS A 322 8.01 -19.54 -9.95
N LEU A 323 8.32 -20.61 -10.66
CA LEU A 323 8.66 -20.52 -12.09
C LEU A 323 7.42 -20.81 -12.96
N PRO A 324 7.41 -20.37 -14.22
CA PRO A 324 6.39 -20.78 -15.18
C PRO A 324 6.39 -22.32 -15.37
N PRO A 325 5.25 -22.90 -15.80
CA PRO A 325 5.15 -24.34 -16.04
C PRO A 325 6.25 -24.85 -16.97
N GLY A 326 6.91 -25.94 -16.58
CA GLY A 326 7.97 -26.58 -17.37
C GLY A 326 9.36 -25.91 -17.25
N GLN A 327 9.50 -24.86 -16.45
CA GLN A 327 10.81 -24.26 -16.14
C GLN A 327 11.33 -24.73 -14.78
N THR A 328 12.66 -24.85 -14.65
CA THR A 328 13.34 -25.23 -13.41
C THR A 328 14.35 -24.16 -13.00
N LEU A 329 14.64 -24.09 -11.70
CA LEU A 329 15.59 -23.12 -11.18
C LEU A 329 17.01 -23.61 -11.51
N THR A 330 17.59 -23.04 -12.57
CA THR A 330 18.95 -23.38 -12.99
C THR A 330 19.99 -22.60 -12.18
N PRO A 331 21.22 -23.13 -12.02
CA PRO A 331 22.31 -22.40 -11.35
C PRO A 331 22.63 -21.06 -12.01
N ASP A 332 22.41 -20.93 -13.33
CA ASP A 332 22.62 -19.69 -14.04
C ASP A 332 21.51 -18.66 -13.74
N LEU A 333 20.24 -19.08 -13.68
CA LEU A 333 19.15 -18.22 -13.25
C LEU A 333 19.33 -17.75 -11.80
N GLU A 334 19.74 -18.64 -10.90
CA GLU A 334 20.07 -18.30 -9.52
C GLU A 334 21.17 -17.23 -9.46
N ARG A 335 22.26 -17.41 -10.24
CA ARG A 335 23.37 -16.45 -10.31
C ARG A 335 22.91 -15.09 -10.84
N GLN A 336 22.06 -15.08 -11.87
CA GLN A 336 21.50 -13.85 -12.43
C GLN A 336 20.64 -13.11 -11.41
N ILE A 337 19.76 -13.81 -10.69
CA ILE A 337 18.92 -13.22 -9.62
C ILE A 337 19.80 -12.57 -8.55
N LYS A 338 20.78 -13.31 -8.02
CA LYS A 338 21.72 -12.79 -7.02
C LYS A 338 22.48 -11.56 -7.51
N GLN A 339 22.92 -11.58 -8.77
CA GLN A 339 23.65 -10.47 -9.37
C GLN A 339 22.77 -9.22 -9.53
N GLN A 340 21.54 -9.37 -10.02
CA GLN A 340 20.63 -8.23 -10.20
C GLN A 340 20.23 -7.60 -8.87
N ILE A 341 19.93 -8.41 -7.85
CA ILE A 341 19.65 -7.92 -6.49
C ILE A 341 20.86 -7.16 -5.94
N ARG A 342 22.08 -7.71 -6.10
CA ARG A 342 23.30 -7.05 -5.65
C ARG A 342 23.53 -5.70 -6.34
N THR A 343 23.32 -5.63 -7.65
CA THR A 343 23.57 -4.43 -8.46
C THR A 343 22.53 -3.34 -8.21
N ARG A 344 21.25 -3.69 -8.05
CA ARG A 344 20.15 -2.72 -7.90
C ARG A 344 19.82 -2.34 -6.46
N ARG A 345 20.29 -3.14 -5.51
CA ARG A 345 20.15 -2.88 -4.07
C ARG A 345 21.53 -2.85 -3.44
N SER A 346 21.93 -3.92 -2.75
CA SER A 346 23.28 -4.06 -2.21
C SER A 346 23.64 -5.52 -1.98
N ALA A 347 24.91 -5.79 -1.68
CA ALA A 347 25.39 -7.12 -1.32
C ALA A 347 24.64 -7.74 -0.13
N ARG A 348 24.05 -6.92 0.76
CA ARG A 348 23.29 -7.36 1.94
C ARG A 348 21.88 -7.83 1.61
N HIS A 349 21.35 -7.43 0.45
CA HIS A 349 20.03 -7.85 -0.02
C HIS A 349 20.06 -9.24 -0.68
N VAL A 350 21.25 -9.75 -1.01
CA VAL A 350 21.38 -11.02 -1.74
C VAL A 350 20.90 -12.17 -0.86
N PRO A 351 19.88 -12.94 -1.29
CA PRO A 351 19.38 -14.08 -0.53
C PRO A 351 20.48 -15.13 -0.33
N ALA A 352 20.52 -15.71 0.86
CA ALA A 352 21.44 -16.81 1.16
C ALA A 352 21.07 -18.06 0.36
N LEU A 353 19.76 -18.34 0.24
CA LEU A 353 19.22 -19.44 -0.55
C LEU A 353 18.10 -18.94 -1.45
N ILE A 354 18.06 -19.48 -2.67
CA ILE A 354 16.95 -19.31 -3.60
C ILE A 354 16.38 -20.71 -3.85
N LEU A 355 15.08 -20.87 -3.64
CA LEU A 355 14.41 -22.17 -3.73
C LEU A 355 13.22 -22.07 -4.68
N SER A 356 13.08 -23.05 -5.57
CA SER A 356 11.86 -23.15 -6.38
C SER A 356 10.71 -23.73 -5.57
N ILE A 357 9.51 -23.18 -5.74
CA ILE A 357 8.27 -23.74 -5.19
C ILE A 357 7.37 -24.28 -6.29
N ASP A 358 7.04 -25.57 -6.19
CA ASP A 358 6.03 -26.20 -7.01
C ASP A 358 4.74 -26.31 -6.21
N MET A 359 3.66 -25.72 -6.74
CA MET A 359 2.32 -25.93 -6.22
C MET A 359 1.71 -27.03 -7.09
N SER A 360 1.88 -28.28 -6.68
CA SER A 360 1.18 -29.44 -7.26
C SER A 360 -0.33 -29.29 -7.12
#